data_AF-A0A3A0F584-F1
#
_entry.id   AF-A0A3A0F584-F1
#
_cell.length_a   1.000
_cell.length_b   1.000
_cell.length_c   1.000
_cell.angle_alpha   90.00
_cell.angle_beta   90.00
_cell.angle_gamma   90.00
#
_symmetry.space_group_name_H-M   'P 1'
#
loop_
_entity.id
_entity.type
_entity.pdbx_description
1 polymer ?
#
loop_
_entity_poly.entity_id
_entity_poly.type
_entity_poly.pdbx_seq_one_letter_code
_entity_poly.pdbx_strand_id
1 'polypeptide(L)'
;MAGRGTDIRLGGRDGALAAAAREAGGLLVIGTERHLCRRLDDQLRGRAGRQGDPGRSVFFVALDDPLLRLFGTADKRIARGAAPDGSLSAAWLRKAIDRAQRLSEATAFEARKTLLDYDDIIHAQRMAVYGRRNDILHGADMRKMAHQALAGAIDGLIDRFVPPDAPADLAGLDQAVRSELTLAVPFAPGEADGAPDILRGRIAAYAERWLAGKFTAFGEATMDTILRRLFLSILDHLWAEQIERLDHLKRVVGDRRLSRTARLPEFKLEAFAAFRLMMAQFDRDASAYMMRVGIEQTAAQPTQTAASG
;
A
#
# COMPACT_ATOMS: atom_id res chain seq x y z
N MET A 1 -24.42 -6.64 19.95
CA MET A 1 -25.44 -6.42 18.89
C MET A 1 -24.78 -5.85 17.65
N ALA A 2 -25.11 -6.35 16.46
CA ALA A 2 -24.61 -5.79 15.20
C ALA A 2 -25.54 -4.67 14.70
N GLY A 3 -25.06 -3.42 14.69
CA GLY A 3 -25.71 -2.28 14.04
C GLY A 3 -27.08 -1.86 14.59
N ARG A 4 -27.88 -1.19 13.75
CA ARG A 4 -29.20 -0.62 14.09
C ARG A 4 -30.29 -1.69 14.31
N GLY A 5 -30.04 -2.92 13.83
CA GLY A 5 -30.90 -4.12 13.84
C GLY A 5 -32.37 -3.91 13.45
N THR A 6 -33.16 -4.96 13.63
CA THR A 6 -34.61 -4.91 13.36
C THR A 6 -35.33 -4.05 14.40
N ASP A 7 -36.45 -3.47 13.97
CA ASP A 7 -37.27 -2.64 14.85
C ASP A 7 -38.07 -3.51 15.83
N ILE A 8 -38.08 -3.12 17.10
CA ILE A 8 -38.78 -3.84 18.16
C ILE A 8 -40.12 -3.15 18.38
N ARG A 9 -41.18 -3.74 17.82
CA ARG A 9 -42.55 -3.24 18.02
C ARG A 9 -43.06 -3.70 19.38
N LEU A 10 -43.46 -2.74 20.23
CA LEU A 10 -44.15 -3.05 21.49
C LEU A 10 -45.45 -3.81 21.19
N GLY A 11 -45.65 -4.96 21.84
CA GLY A 11 -46.80 -5.84 21.57
C GLY A 11 -46.72 -6.67 20.28
N GLY A 12 -45.62 -6.58 19.52
CA GLY A 12 -45.43 -7.36 18.29
C GLY A 12 -46.35 -6.89 17.14
N ARG A 13 -47.24 -7.77 16.67
CA ARG A 13 -48.24 -7.44 15.64
C ARG A 13 -49.61 -7.07 16.22
N ASP A 14 -49.81 -7.21 17.52
CA ASP A 14 -51.08 -7.02 18.19
C ASP A 14 -51.16 -5.63 18.85
N GLY A 15 -52.17 -4.84 18.45
CA GLY A 15 -52.40 -3.49 18.96
C GLY A 15 -52.82 -3.45 20.44
N ALA A 16 -53.50 -4.48 20.95
CA ALA A 16 -53.92 -4.53 22.34
C ALA A 16 -52.72 -4.76 23.28
N LEU A 17 -51.83 -5.67 22.89
CA LEU A 17 -50.57 -5.90 23.60
C LEU A 17 -49.63 -4.68 23.51
N ALA A 18 -49.73 -3.87 22.45
CA ALA A 18 -48.96 -2.64 22.33
C ALA A 18 -49.36 -1.61 23.38
N ALA A 19 -50.66 -1.44 23.66
CA ALA A 19 -51.14 -0.54 24.72
C ALA A 19 -50.68 -1.02 26.11
N ALA A 20 -50.87 -2.30 26.43
CA ALA A 20 -50.43 -2.89 27.69
C ALA A 20 -48.90 -2.76 27.89
N ALA A 21 -48.11 -2.99 26.84
CA ALA A 21 -46.66 -2.81 26.89
C ALA A 21 -46.25 -1.35 27.15
N ARG A 22 -46.98 -0.36 26.60
CA ARG A 22 -46.73 1.06 26.87
C ARG A 22 -47.06 1.43 28.32
N GLU A 23 -48.19 0.96 28.84
CA GLU A 23 -48.57 1.16 30.24
C GLU A 23 -47.56 0.53 31.21
N ALA A 24 -46.98 -0.62 30.85
CA ALA A 24 -45.91 -1.27 31.60
C ALA A 24 -44.54 -0.53 31.54
N GLY A 25 -44.44 0.60 30.82
CA GLY A 25 -43.22 1.39 30.69
C GLY A 25 -42.35 1.04 29.48
N GLY A 26 -42.88 0.23 28.56
CA GLY A 26 -42.28 -0.11 27.27
C GLY A 26 -41.08 -1.05 27.35
N LEU A 27 -40.18 -0.93 26.38
CA LEU A 27 -39.03 -1.83 26.28
C LEU A 27 -37.98 -1.48 27.35
N LEU A 28 -37.62 -2.47 28.18
CA LEU A 28 -36.47 -2.40 29.07
C LEU A 28 -35.25 -3.03 28.40
N VAL A 29 -34.21 -2.21 28.19
CA VAL A 29 -32.91 -2.66 27.72
C VAL A 29 -31.98 -2.85 28.91
N ILE A 30 -31.40 -4.04 29.04
CA ILE A 30 -30.41 -4.34 30.07
C ILE A 30 -29.06 -4.58 29.38
N GLY A 31 -28.09 -3.73 29.68
CA GLY A 31 -26.68 -3.97 29.38
C GLY A 31 -26.04 -4.67 30.58
N THR A 32 -25.47 -5.85 30.36
CA THR A 32 -24.77 -6.61 31.41
C THR A 32 -23.39 -6.04 31.73
N GLU A 33 -22.81 -5.31 30.78
CA GLU A 33 -21.50 -4.67 30.85
C GLU A 33 -21.51 -3.37 30.03
N ARG A 34 -20.43 -2.60 30.13
CA ARG A 34 -20.14 -1.47 29.22
C ARG A 34 -19.22 -1.90 28.09
N HIS A 35 -19.58 -1.56 26.87
CA HIS A 35 -18.71 -1.80 25.74
C HIS A 35 -17.48 -0.86 25.79
N LEU A 36 -16.38 -1.31 25.19
CA LEU A 36 -15.17 -0.49 24.95
C LEU A 36 -15.44 0.80 24.15
N CYS A 37 -16.54 0.85 23.40
CA CYS A 37 -16.91 1.96 22.54
C CYS A 37 -18.32 2.41 22.91
N ARG A 38 -18.45 3.70 23.24
CA ARG A 38 -19.70 4.30 23.69
C ARG A 38 -20.80 4.20 22.64
N ARG A 39 -20.44 4.27 21.36
CA ARG A 39 -21.39 4.15 20.24
C ARG A 39 -22.20 2.85 20.29
N LEU A 40 -21.62 1.74 20.75
CA LEU A 40 -22.32 0.45 20.82
C LEU A 40 -23.26 0.39 22.03
N ASP A 41 -22.91 1.02 23.14
CA ASP A 41 -23.81 1.21 24.27
C ASP A 41 -25.02 2.08 23.88
N ASP A 42 -24.78 3.16 23.12
CA ASP A 42 -25.83 4.05 22.65
C ASP A 42 -26.73 3.37 21.60
N GLN A 43 -26.17 2.48 20.77
CA GLN A 43 -26.97 1.62 19.88
C GLN A 43 -27.85 0.64 20.63
N LEU A 44 -27.35 0.04 21.71
CA LEU A 44 -28.14 -0.85 22.57
C LEU A 44 -29.24 -0.05 23.27
N ARG A 45 -28.90 1.11 23.85
CA ARG A 45 -29.84 2.02 24.50
C ARG A 45 -30.96 2.48 23.55
N GLY A 46 -30.59 2.87 22.34
CA GLY A 46 -31.53 3.37 21.32
C GLY A 46 -32.51 2.33 20.77
N ARG A 47 -32.46 1.07 21.27
CA ARG A 47 -33.51 0.07 21.03
C ARG A 47 -34.79 0.38 21.79
N ALA A 48 -34.67 0.97 22.97
CA ALA A 48 -35.80 1.47 23.74
C ALA A 48 -36.13 2.91 23.33
N GLY A 49 -37.38 3.34 23.53
CA GLY A 49 -37.77 4.73 23.34
C GLY A 49 -37.94 5.17 21.88
N ARG A 50 -38.16 4.24 20.94
CA ARG A 50 -38.28 4.57 19.51
C ARG A 50 -39.62 5.24 19.22
N GLN A 51 -39.63 6.23 18.33
CA GLN A 51 -40.85 6.94 17.90
C GLN A 51 -41.69 7.55 19.05
N GLY A 52 -41.05 7.85 20.18
CA GLY A 52 -41.73 8.40 21.36
C GLY A 52 -42.40 7.36 22.26
N ASP A 53 -42.25 6.06 21.97
CA ASP A 53 -42.68 5.00 22.88
C ASP A 53 -41.95 5.13 24.23
N PRO A 54 -42.57 4.75 25.36
CA PRO A 54 -41.86 4.64 26.63
C PRO A 54 -40.79 3.55 26.55
N GLY A 55 -39.73 3.72 27.32
CA GLY A 55 -38.67 2.74 27.39
C GLY A 55 -37.60 3.14 28.40
N ARG A 56 -36.86 2.15 28.89
CA ARG A 56 -35.80 2.35 29.88
C ARG A 56 -34.57 1.56 29.49
N SER A 57 -33.40 2.06 29.88
CA SER A 57 -32.14 1.34 29.73
C SER A 57 -31.39 1.34 31.05
N VAL A 58 -30.96 0.16 31.50
CA VAL A 58 -30.12 -0.01 32.69
C VAL A 58 -28.86 -0.75 32.27
N PHE A 59 -27.70 -0.29 32.76
CA PHE A 59 -26.43 -0.96 32.54
C PHE A 59 -25.87 -1.36 33.90
N PHE A 60 -25.59 -2.64 34.05
CA PHE A 60 -24.83 -3.19 35.16
C PHE A 60 -23.35 -3.19 34.78
N VAL A 61 -22.49 -2.89 35.74
CA VAL A 61 -21.04 -2.81 35.55
C VAL A 61 -20.37 -3.34 36.80
N ALA A 62 -19.43 -4.26 36.64
CA ALA A 62 -18.56 -4.73 37.69
C ALA A 62 -17.16 -4.13 37.55
N LEU A 63 -16.41 -4.05 38.65
CA LEU A 63 -15.02 -3.55 38.62
C LEU A 63 -14.09 -4.44 37.80
N ASP A 64 -14.39 -5.73 37.74
CA ASP A 64 -13.63 -6.73 36.99
C ASP A 64 -14.03 -6.78 35.50
N ASP A 65 -14.92 -5.91 35.04
CA ASP A 65 -15.30 -5.84 33.62
C ASP A 65 -14.08 -5.44 32.76
N PRO A 66 -13.96 -5.98 31.54
CA PRO A 66 -12.81 -5.72 30.67
C PRO A 66 -12.51 -4.23 30.45
N LEU A 67 -13.54 -3.38 30.33
CA LEU A 67 -13.38 -1.93 30.17
C LEU A 67 -12.61 -1.31 31.34
N LEU A 68 -13.01 -1.64 32.57
CA LEU A 68 -12.41 -1.06 33.78
C LEU A 68 -11.07 -1.72 34.12
N ARG A 69 -10.89 -3.01 33.81
CA ARG A 69 -9.59 -3.68 33.95
C ARG A 69 -8.52 -3.11 33.02
N LEU A 70 -8.88 -2.81 31.77
CA LEU A 70 -7.90 -2.36 30.76
C LEU A 70 -7.69 -0.85 30.78
N PHE A 71 -8.74 -0.07 31.04
CA PHE A 71 -8.73 1.39 30.87
C PHE A 71 -9.20 2.16 32.11
N GLY A 72 -9.63 1.45 33.16
CA GLY A 72 -9.98 2.04 34.45
C GLY A 72 -8.75 2.32 35.30
N THR A 73 -8.82 3.36 36.13
CA THR A 73 -7.77 3.68 37.12
C THR A 73 -7.98 2.89 38.42
N ALA A 74 -8.22 1.59 38.29
CA ALA A 74 -8.86 0.79 39.35
C ALA A 74 -7.99 0.63 40.62
N ASP A 75 -6.66 0.60 40.51
CA ASP A 75 -5.85 0.06 41.62
C ASP A 75 -5.60 0.96 42.83
N LYS A 76 -5.80 2.29 42.78
CA LYS A 76 -5.39 3.17 43.91
C LYS A 76 -6.44 4.15 44.43
N ARG A 77 -7.57 4.34 43.72
CA ARG A 77 -8.62 5.29 44.12
C ARG A 77 -9.91 4.63 44.59
N ILE A 78 -10.18 3.40 44.16
CA ILE A 78 -11.39 2.65 44.51
C ILE A 78 -11.38 2.27 45.99
N ALA A 79 -10.22 1.86 46.53
CA ALA A 79 -10.04 1.54 47.94
C ALA A 79 -10.28 2.73 48.90
N ARG A 80 -10.28 3.98 48.42
CA ARG A 80 -10.54 5.18 49.25
C ARG A 80 -11.96 5.74 49.12
N GLY A 81 -12.75 5.26 48.15
CA GLY A 81 -14.07 5.83 47.82
C GLY A 81 -15.24 4.84 47.92
N ALA A 82 -14.97 3.58 48.29
CA ALA A 82 -16.01 2.61 48.59
C ALA A 82 -16.62 2.92 49.96
N ALA A 83 -17.94 2.86 50.05
CA ALA A 83 -18.63 2.87 51.33
C ALA A 83 -18.25 1.60 52.14
N PRO A 84 -18.50 1.57 53.47
CA PRO A 84 -18.14 0.43 54.32
C PRO A 84 -18.75 -0.91 53.89
N ASP A 85 -19.83 -0.87 53.11
CA ASP A 85 -20.53 -2.01 52.50
C ASP A 85 -19.95 -2.44 51.13
N GLY A 86 -18.89 -1.76 50.66
CA GLY A 86 -18.27 -1.99 49.36
C GLY A 86 -18.98 -1.30 48.18
N SER A 87 -20.04 -0.52 48.43
CA SER A 87 -20.78 0.17 47.36
C SER A 87 -20.04 1.43 46.87
N LEU A 88 -20.10 1.68 45.56
CA LEU A 88 -19.47 2.84 44.93
C LEU A 88 -20.53 3.87 44.54
N SER A 89 -20.17 5.16 44.65
CA SER A 89 -21.05 6.24 44.17
C SER A 89 -21.31 6.10 42.66
N ALA A 90 -22.59 6.10 42.28
CA ALA A 90 -23.01 6.06 40.87
C ALA A 90 -22.46 7.23 40.05
N ALA A 91 -22.25 8.40 40.66
CA ALA A 91 -21.68 9.57 39.98
C ALA A 91 -20.19 9.39 39.68
N TRP A 92 -19.44 8.76 40.61
CA TRP A 92 -18.03 8.43 40.39
C TRP A 92 -17.88 7.34 39.31
N LEU A 93 -18.68 6.27 39.39
CA LEU A 93 -18.63 5.16 38.45
C LEU A 93 -18.93 5.63 37.01
N ARG A 94 -19.92 6.51 36.83
CA ARG A 94 -20.21 7.15 35.53
C ARG A 94 -18.99 7.88 34.97
N LYS A 95 -18.31 8.71 35.77
CA LYS A 95 -17.09 9.44 35.34
C LYS A 95 -15.94 8.48 35.02
N ALA A 96 -15.78 7.41 35.79
CA ALA A 96 -14.75 6.39 35.56
C ALA A 96 -14.99 5.65 34.22
N ILE A 97 -16.23 5.23 33.97
CA ILE A 97 -16.65 4.59 32.71
C ILE A 97 -16.44 5.54 31.52
N ASP A 98 -16.90 6.79 31.61
CA ASP A 98 -16.73 7.78 30.54
C ASP A 98 -15.25 7.99 30.19
N ARG A 99 -14.38 8.06 31.21
CA ARG A 99 -12.92 8.18 31.01
C ARG A 99 -12.34 6.93 30.37
N ALA A 100 -12.71 5.74 30.85
CA ALA A 100 -12.23 4.47 30.32
C ALA A 100 -12.62 4.29 28.85
N GLN A 101 -13.87 4.61 28.49
CA GLN A 101 -14.34 4.55 27.10
C GLN A 101 -13.60 5.55 26.20
N ARG A 102 -13.41 6.80 26.66
CA ARG A 102 -12.61 7.79 25.90
C ARG A 102 -11.17 7.32 25.66
N LEU A 103 -10.54 6.72 26.67
CA LEU A 103 -9.18 6.20 26.53
C LEU A 103 -9.13 5.00 25.58
N SER A 104 -10.11 4.10 25.67
CA SER A 104 -10.22 2.95 24.76
C SER A 104 -10.41 3.40 23.31
N GLU A 105 -11.31 4.35 23.08
CA GLU A 105 -11.56 4.94 21.76
C GLU A 105 -10.34 5.69 21.23
N ALA A 106 -9.65 6.48 22.06
CA ALA A 106 -8.40 7.14 21.67
C ALA A 106 -7.31 6.12 21.30
N THR A 107 -7.17 5.04 22.07
CA THR A 107 -6.21 3.96 21.79
C THR A 107 -6.50 3.29 20.45
N ALA A 108 -7.78 2.97 20.20
CA ALA A 108 -8.21 2.39 18.93
C ALA A 108 -8.04 3.36 17.75
N PHE A 109 -8.32 4.64 17.96
CA PHE A 109 -8.10 5.70 16.97
C PHE A 109 -6.61 5.80 16.60
N GLU A 110 -5.71 5.89 17.58
CA GLU A 110 -4.27 5.97 17.34
C GLU A 110 -3.73 4.73 16.61
N ALA A 111 -4.19 3.54 16.99
CA ALA A 111 -3.82 2.30 16.29
C ALA A 111 -4.29 2.34 14.81
N ARG A 112 -5.51 2.81 14.56
CA ARG A 112 -6.06 2.90 13.20
C ARG A 112 -5.42 4.01 12.37
N LYS A 113 -5.11 5.15 12.99
CA LYS A 113 -4.36 6.25 12.37
C LYS A 113 -2.99 5.77 11.95
N THR A 114 -2.28 5.08 12.83
CA THR A 114 -0.98 4.48 12.51
C THR A 114 -1.09 3.54 11.30
N LEU A 115 -2.09 2.65 11.26
CA LEU A 115 -2.32 1.78 10.10
C LEU A 115 -2.58 2.57 8.81
N LEU A 116 -3.41 3.61 8.88
CA LEU A 116 -3.68 4.51 7.75
C LEU A 116 -2.41 5.20 7.26
N ASP A 117 -1.55 5.69 8.17
CA ASP A 117 -0.30 6.34 7.82
C ASP A 117 0.66 5.39 7.05
N TYR A 118 0.71 4.11 7.42
CA TYR A 118 1.43 3.09 6.65
C TYR A 118 0.82 2.88 5.26
N ASP A 119 -0.51 2.80 5.20
CA ASP A 119 -1.22 2.57 3.95
C ASP A 119 -1.09 3.77 2.99
N ASP A 120 -1.02 5.00 3.51
CA ASP A 120 -0.79 6.21 2.71
C ASP A 120 0.56 6.20 1.99
N ILE A 121 1.60 5.65 2.63
CA ILE A 121 2.93 5.49 2.00
C ILE A 121 2.85 4.50 0.84
N ILE A 122 2.19 3.36 1.04
CA ILE A 122 1.99 2.34 0.00
C ILE A 122 1.10 2.89 -1.12
N HIS A 123 0.07 3.66 -0.76
CA HIS A 123 -0.83 4.32 -1.69
C HIS A 123 -0.10 5.31 -2.59
N ALA A 124 0.82 6.11 -2.05
CA ALA A 124 1.61 7.05 -2.84
C ALA A 124 2.44 6.32 -3.92
N GLN A 125 3.06 5.19 -3.59
CA GLN A 125 3.76 4.35 -4.57
C GLN A 125 2.79 3.77 -5.60
N ARG A 126 1.65 3.25 -5.15
CA ARG A 126 0.60 2.72 -6.05
C ARG A 126 0.14 3.76 -7.06
N MET A 127 -0.09 5.00 -6.62
CA MET A 127 -0.50 6.09 -7.50
C MET A 127 0.58 6.41 -8.54
N ALA A 128 1.86 6.41 -8.15
CA ALA A 128 2.97 6.62 -9.09
C ALA A 128 3.06 5.49 -10.13
N VAL A 129 2.97 4.22 -9.70
CA VAL A 129 2.97 3.06 -10.60
C VAL A 129 1.77 3.09 -11.54
N TYR A 130 0.57 3.36 -11.02
CA TYR A 130 -0.65 3.37 -11.81
C TYR A 130 -0.70 4.55 -12.78
N GLY A 131 -0.09 5.68 -12.41
CA GLY A 131 0.17 6.79 -13.33
C GLY A 131 1.00 6.32 -14.52
N ARG A 132 2.19 5.73 -14.26
CA ARG A 132 3.06 5.21 -15.34
C ARG A 132 2.37 4.10 -16.15
N ARG A 133 1.61 3.23 -15.49
CA ARG A 133 0.83 2.16 -16.14
C ARG A 133 -0.22 2.74 -17.10
N ASN A 134 -0.94 3.78 -16.67
CA ASN A 134 -1.93 4.46 -17.49
C ASN A 134 -1.29 5.20 -18.67
N ASP A 135 -0.12 5.80 -18.47
CA ASP A 135 0.67 6.40 -19.54
C ASP A 135 1.04 5.35 -20.59
N ILE A 136 1.52 4.17 -20.18
CA ILE A 136 1.82 3.07 -21.11
C ILE A 136 0.56 2.55 -21.83
N LEU A 137 -0.62 2.61 -21.21
CA LEU A 137 -1.86 2.13 -21.85
C LEU A 137 -2.45 3.13 -22.85
N HIS A 138 -2.47 4.42 -22.50
CA HIS A 138 -3.33 5.39 -23.16
C HIS A 138 -2.67 6.73 -23.51
N GLY A 139 -1.58 7.09 -22.83
CA GLY A 139 -1.12 8.48 -22.78
C GLY A 139 0.27 8.73 -23.36
N ALA A 140 1.11 7.72 -23.48
CA ALA A 140 2.51 7.90 -23.79
C ALA A 140 2.86 7.66 -25.25
N ASP A 141 3.73 8.55 -25.74
CA ASP A 141 4.68 8.24 -26.81
C ASP A 141 5.65 7.16 -26.27
N MET A 142 5.46 5.92 -26.75
CA MET A 142 6.27 4.79 -26.32
C MET A 142 7.72 4.90 -26.76
N ARG A 143 8.01 5.63 -27.84
CA ARG A 143 9.39 5.91 -28.25
C ARG A 143 10.06 6.79 -27.22
N LYS A 144 9.40 7.85 -26.76
CA LYS A 144 9.93 8.68 -25.68
C LYS A 144 10.15 7.88 -24.39
N MET A 145 9.20 7.03 -23.99
CA MET A 145 9.36 6.17 -22.80
C MET A 145 10.51 5.18 -22.94
N ALA A 146 10.70 4.61 -24.13
CA ALA A 146 11.83 3.73 -24.44
C ALA A 146 13.17 4.46 -24.27
N HIS A 147 13.30 5.67 -24.80
CA HIS A 147 14.49 6.49 -24.62
C HIS A 147 14.74 6.85 -23.14
N GLN A 148 13.70 7.15 -22.37
CA GLN A 148 13.82 7.43 -20.94
C GLN A 148 14.27 6.22 -20.12
N ALA A 149 13.69 5.03 -20.39
CA ALA A 149 14.11 3.79 -19.75
C ALA A 149 15.58 3.46 -20.09
N LEU A 150 15.96 3.65 -21.35
CA LEU A 150 17.33 3.44 -21.81
C LEU A 150 18.33 4.39 -21.15
N ALA A 151 17.99 5.67 -21.02
CA ALA A 151 18.81 6.63 -20.30
C ALA A 151 18.99 6.21 -18.82
N GLY A 152 17.91 5.84 -18.13
CA GLY A 152 17.98 5.37 -16.75
C GLY A 152 18.81 4.08 -16.58
N ALA A 153 18.75 3.16 -17.54
CA ALA A 153 19.59 1.97 -17.56
C ALA A 153 21.08 2.31 -17.74
N ILE A 154 21.41 3.23 -18.66
CA ILE A 154 22.78 3.70 -18.88
C ILE A 154 23.31 4.42 -17.64
N ASP A 155 22.48 5.26 -17.00
CA ASP A 155 22.84 5.94 -15.76
C ASP A 155 23.19 4.93 -14.67
N GLY A 156 22.38 3.88 -14.52
CA GLY A 156 22.66 2.80 -13.57
C GLY A 156 23.94 1.99 -13.87
N LEU A 157 24.33 1.87 -15.15
CA LEU A 157 25.60 1.25 -15.53
C LEU A 157 26.78 2.15 -15.15
N ILE A 158 26.70 3.45 -15.46
CA ILE A 158 27.75 4.42 -15.11
C ILE A 158 27.92 4.51 -13.60
N ASP A 159 26.84 4.64 -12.83
CA ASP A 159 26.90 4.74 -11.37
C ASP A 159 27.51 3.48 -10.72
N ARG A 160 27.30 2.30 -11.33
CA ARG A 160 27.82 1.02 -10.84
C ARG A 160 29.30 0.82 -11.15
N PHE A 161 29.73 1.13 -12.37
CA PHE A 161 31.07 0.78 -12.86
C PHE A 161 32.05 1.96 -12.92
N VAL A 162 31.55 3.19 -12.87
CA VAL A 162 32.36 4.42 -12.83
C VAL A 162 31.88 5.32 -11.67
N PRO A 163 31.90 4.80 -10.43
CA PRO A 163 31.49 5.58 -9.26
C PRO A 163 32.45 6.78 -9.04
N PRO A 164 31.97 7.91 -8.49
CA PRO A 164 32.80 9.09 -8.26
C PRO A 164 33.90 8.86 -7.21
N ASP A 165 33.64 8.00 -6.22
CA ASP A 165 34.49 7.81 -5.04
C ASP A 165 35.32 6.51 -5.07
N ALA A 166 35.33 5.79 -6.20
CA ALA A 166 36.05 4.53 -6.32
C ALA A 166 36.65 4.32 -7.73
N PRO A 167 37.66 3.44 -7.88
CA PRO A 167 38.26 3.16 -9.18
C PRO A 167 37.22 2.63 -10.16
N ALA A 168 37.27 3.14 -11.39
CA ALA A 168 36.38 2.69 -12.44
C ALA A 168 36.75 1.29 -12.95
N ASP A 169 35.73 0.47 -13.22
CA ASP A 169 35.83 -0.85 -13.81
C ASP A 169 35.32 -0.81 -15.26
N LEU A 170 36.18 -0.39 -16.18
CA LEU A 170 35.87 -0.33 -17.61
C LEU A 170 35.64 -1.71 -18.23
N ALA A 171 36.29 -2.75 -17.70
CA ALA A 171 36.13 -4.12 -18.19
C ALA A 171 34.73 -4.66 -17.80
N GLY A 172 34.32 -4.44 -16.55
CA GLY A 172 32.98 -4.72 -16.08
C GLY A 172 31.91 -3.92 -16.82
N LEU A 173 32.16 -2.63 -17.09
CA LEU A 173 31.27 -1.80 -17.90
C LEU A 173 31.08 -2.35 -19.32
N ASP A 174 32.17 -2.70 -20.03
CA ASP A 174 32.09 -3.30 -21.37
C ASP A 174 31.28 -4.60 -21.36
N GLN A 175 31.56 -5.48 -20.38
CA GLN A 175 30.82 -6.73 -20.22
C GLN A 175 29.33 -6.48 -19.93
N ALA A 176 29.00 -5.52 -19.08
CA ALA A 176 27.63 -5.17 -18.74
C ALA A 176 26.89 -4.56 -19.94
N VAL A 177 27.50 -3.64 -20.68
CA VAL A 177 26.93 -3.05 -21.90
C VAL A 177 26.65 -4.14 -22.96
N ARG A 178 27.55 -5.10 -23.13
CA ARG A 178 27.35 -6.24 -24.05
C ARG A 178 26.22 -7.17 -23.61
N SER A 179 26.16 -7.48 -22.32
CA SER A 179 25.19 -8.45 -21.80
C SER A 179 23.79 -7.84 -21.62
N GLU A 180 23.69 -6.65 -21.04
CA GLU A 180 22.42 -5.98 -20.74
C GLU A 180 21.86 -5.28 -21.99
N LEU A 181 22.68 -4.51 -22.72
CA LEU A 181 22.21 -3.73 -23.87
C LEU A 181 22.45 -4.41 -25.22
N THR A 182 23.20 -5.52 -25.27
CA THR A 182 23.55 -6.20 -26.53
C THR A 182 24.29 -5.29 -27.51
N LEU A 183 25.11 -4.38 -26.96
CA LEU A 183 25.90 -3.41 -27.73
C LEU A 183 27.40 -3.69 -27.59
N ALA A 184 28.15 -3.47 -28.67
CA ALA A 184 29.60 -3.42 -28.65
C ALA A 184 30.03 -1.95 -28.75
N VAL A 185 30.39 -1.36 -27.62
CA VAL A 185 30.88 0.03 -27.54
C VAL A 185 32.38 -0.02 -27.32
N PRO A 186 33.19 0.71 -28.12
CA PRO A 186 34.63 0.74 -27.91
C PRO A 186 34.98 1.62 -26.70
N PHE A 187 35.73 1.05 -25.77
CA PHE A 187 36.31 1.73 -24.60
C PHE A 187 37.83 1.62 -24.66
N ALA A 188 38.53 2.74 -24.48
CA ALA A 188 40.00 2.73 -24.39
C ALA A 188 40.46 2.45 -22.95
N PRO A 189 41.60 1.77 -22.73
CA PRO A 189 42.18 1.66 -21.39
C PRO A 189 42.50 3.05 -20.81
N GLY A 190 42.11 3.32 -19.57
CA GLY A 190 42.38 4.60 -18.88
C GLY A 190 41.41 5.74 -19.22
N GLU A 191 40.40 5.53 -20.07
CA GLU A 191 39.42 6.56 -20.45
C GLU A 191 38.45 6.96 -19.33
N ALA A 192 38.45 6.21 -18.22
CA ALA A 192 37.53 6.43 -17.11
C ALA A 192 37.93 7.57 -16.17
N ASP A 193 39.21 7.97 -16.15
CA ASP A 193 39.71 8.97 -15.22
C ASP A 193 39.11 10.35 -15.57
N GLY A 194 38.04 10.71 -14.87
CA GLY A 194 37.42 12.04 -14.93
C GLY A 194 36.39 12.28 -16.03
N ALA A 195 35.91 11.23 -16.73
CA ALA A 195 34.96 11.40 -17.83
C ALA A 195 33.67 10.53 -17.81
N PRO A 196 32.95 10.37 -16.67
CA PRO A 196 31.68 9.62 -16.64
C PRO A 196 30.66 10.07 -17.70
N ASP A 197 30.54 11.39 -17.91
CA ASP A 197 29.59 11.95 -18.87
C ASP A 197 29.96 11.68 -20.34
N ILE A 198 31.26 11.55 -20.64
CA ILE A 198 31.72 11.17 -21.98
C ILE A 198 31.36 9.71 -22.25
N LEU A 199 31.60 8.83 -21.27
CA LEU A 199 31.23 7.42 -21.37
C LEU A 199 29.70 7.27 -21.49
N ARG A 200 28.93 8.00 -20.67
CA ARG A 200 27.47 8.07 -20.74
C ARG A 200 26.99 8.48 -22.13
N GLY A 201 27.51 9.59 -22.65
CA GLY A 201 27.15 10.10 -23.97
C GLY A 201 27.52 9.14 -25.10
N ARG A 202 28.67 8.45 -24.99
CA ARG A 202 29.09 7.44 -25.97
C ARG A 202 28.14 6.25 -25.98
N ILE A 203 27.86 5.65 -24.82
CA ILE A 203 26.94 4.52 -24.72
C ILE A 203 25.55 4.92 -25.24
N ALA A 204 25.05 6.09 -24.84
CA ALA A 204 23.78 6.63 -25.31
C ALA A 204 23.73 6.76 -26.83
N ALA A 205 24.77 7.33 -27.46
CA ALA A 205 24.81 7.48 -28.91
C ALA A 205 24.78 6.13 -29.66
N TYR A 206 25.46 5.10 -29.14
CA TYR A 206 25.39 3.75 -29.72
C TYR A 206 24.01 3.12 -29.53
N ALA A 207 23.44 3.26 -28.33
CA ALA A 207 22.14 2.69 -28.00
C ALA A 207 20.99 3.37 -28.77
N GLU A 208 21.04 4.69 -28.94
CA GLU A 208 20.07 5.45 -29.74
C GLU A 208 20.11 5.04 -31.21
N ARG A 209 21.31 4.87 -31.79
CA ARG A 209 21.44 4.39 -33.18
C ARG A 209 20.83 3.00 -33.35
N TRP A 210 21.11 2.10 -32.41
CA TRP A 210 20.56 0.75 -32.42
C TRP A 210 19.03 0.77 -32.29
N LEU A 211 18.50 1.52 -31.34
CA LEU A 211 17.08 1.66 -31.10
C LEU A 211 16.36 2.28 -32.29
N ALA A 212 16.92 3.32 -32.91
CA ALA A 212 16.37 3.93 -34.12
C ALA A 212 16.28 2.91 -35.28
N GLY A 213 17.31 2.07 -35.46
CA GLY A 213 17.27 0.97 -36.42
C GLY A 213 16.13 -0.02 -36.16
N LYS A 214 15.86 -0.35 -34.89
CA LYS A 214 14.73 -1.21 -34.51
C LYS A 214 13.38 -0.58 -34.84
N PHE A 215 13.17 0.70 -34.50
CA PHE A 215 11.92 1.40 -34.84
C PHE A 215 11.67 1.41 -36.37
N THR A 216 12.72 1.64 -37.17
CA THR A 216 12.62 1.58 -38.64
C THR A 216 12.28 0.18 -39.13
N ALA A 217 12.89 -0.85 -38.55
CA ALA A 217 12.73 -2.22 -39.03
C ALA A 217 11.39 -2.87 -38.65
N PHE A 218 10.84 -2.56 -37.46
CA PHE A 218 9.51 -3.05 -37.04
C PHE A 218 8.36 -2.18 -37.54
N GLY A 219 8.62 -0.90 -37.80
CA GLY A 219 7.59 0.11 -38.01
C GLY A 219 6.98 0.60 -36.69
N GLU A 220 6.45 1.81 -36.71
CA GLU A 220 6.03 2.54 -35.50
C GLU A 220 4.86 1.86 -34.76
N ALA A 221 3.82 1.44 -35.48
CA ALA A 221 2.64 0.82 -34.87
C ALA A 221 2.94 -0.55 -34.24
N THR A 222 3.74 -1.38 -34.91
CA THR A 222 4.15 -2.70 -34.39
C THR A 222 5.04 -2.53 -33.16
N MET A 223 6.04 -1.64 -33.24
CA MET A 223 6.94 -1.39 -32.13
C MET A 223 6.20 -0.81 -30.93
N ASP A 224 5.27 0.13 -31.13
CA ASP A 224 4.43 0.66 -30.07
C ASP A 224 3.65 -0.45 -29.35
N THR A 225 3.00 -1.35 -30.10
CA THR A 225 2.26 -2.49 -29.53
C THR A 225 3.17 -3.42 -28.73
N ILE A 226 4.37 -3.72 -29.24
CA ILE A 226 5.36 -4.56 -28.55
C ILE A 226 5.81 -3.88 -27.25
N LEU A 227 6.19 -2.60 -27.31
CA LEU A 227 6.68 -1.85 -26.16
C LEU A 227 5.62 -1.73 -25.07
N ARG A 228 4.36 -1.44 -25.42
CA ARG A 228 3.27 -1.36 -24.43
C ARG A 228 3.10 -2.68 -23.69
N ARG A 229 3.02 -3.79 -24.43
CA ARG A 229 2.86 -5.12 -23.82
C ARG A 229 4.05 -5.48 -22.94
N LEU A 230 5.27 -5.24 -23.43
CA LEU A 230 6.50 -5.52 -22.69
C LEU A 230 6.58 -4.70 -21.41
N PHE A 231 6.43 -3.38 -21.50
CA PHE A 231 6.59 -2.47 -20.37
C PHE A 231 5.49 -2.71 -19.32
N LEU A 232 4.24 -2.95 -19.73
CA LEU A 232 3.18 -3.31 -18.79
C LEU A 232 3.48 -4.61 -18.06
N SER A 233 3.93 -5.64 -18.79
CA SER A 233 4.25 -6.94 -18.18
C SER A 233 5.37 -6.82 -17.13
N ILE A 234 6.41 -6.04 -17.42
CA ILE A 234 7.52 -5.82 -16.48
C ILE A 234 7.04 -5.02 -15.28
N LEU A 235 6.31 -3.91 -15.51
CA LEU A 235 5.82 -3.05 -14.44
C LEU A 235 4.88 -3.79 -13.49
N ASP A 236 3.92 -4.56 -14.04
CA ASP A 236 2.94 -5.31 -13.25
C ASP A 236 3.63 -6.41 -12.41
N HIS A 237 4.64 -7.08 -12.97
CA HIS A 237 5.43 -8.08 -12.24
C HIS A 237 6.24 -7.47 -11.09
N LEU A 238 7.02 -6.41 -11.37
CA LEU A 238 7.84 -5.74 -10.36
C LEU A 238 6.98 -5.10 -9.25
N TRP A 239 5.81 -4.58 -9.60
CA TRP A 239 4.89 -4.02 -8.61
C TRP A 239 4.30 -5.09 -7.69
N ALA A 240 3.97 -6.26 -8.22
CA ALA A 240 3.50 -7.38 -7.38
C ALA A 240 4.56 -7.79 -6.36
N GLU A 241 5.82 -7.95 -6.78
CA GLU A 241 6.93 -8.22 -5.87
C GLU A 241 7.12 -7.10 -4.85
N GLN A 242 6.98 -5.84 -5.27
CA GLN A 242 7.13 -4.69 -4.38
C GLN A 242 6.07 -4.68 -3.28
N ILE A 243 4.82 -5.04 -3.58
CA ILE A 243 3.76 -5.17 -2.56
C ILE A 243 4.14 -6.20 -1.49
N GLU A 244 4.67 -7.35 -1.90
CA GLU A 244 5.13 -8.39 -0.97
C GLU A 244 6.31 -7.89 -0.13
N ARG A 245 7.28 -7.19 -0.75
CA ARG A 245 8.41 -6.56 -0.05
C ARG A 245 7.95 -5.53 0.98
N LEU A 246 6.96 -4.70 0.65
CA LEU A 246 6.40 -3.68 1.56
C LEU A 246 5.67 -4.32 2.75
N ASP A 247 4.92 -5.41 2.52
CA ASP A 247 4.28 -6.15 3.61
C ASP A 247 5.32 -6.79 4.56
N HIS A 248 6.37 -7.40 3.99
CA HIS A 248 7.49 -7.91 4.79
C HIS A 248 8.20 -6.79 5.57
N LEU A 249 8.51 -5.67 4.91
CA LEU A 249 9.15 -4.51 5.52
C LEU A 249 8.34 -3.96 6.69
N LYS A 250 7.00 -3.89 6.57
CA LYS A 250 6.10 -3.44 7.63
C LYS A 250 6.21 -4.33 8.88
N ARG A 251 6.34 -5.65 8.71
CA ARG A 251 6.55 -6.60 9.81
C ARG A 251 7.93 -6.41 10.44
N VAL A 252 8.99 -6.37 9.63
CA VAL A 252 10.38 -6.21 10.10
C VAL A 252 10.53 -4.92 10.91
N VAL A 253 10.03 -3.79 10.41
CA VAL A 253 10.07 -2.51 11.16
C VAL A 253 9.21 -2.58 12.43
N GLY A 254 8.14 -3.35 12.41
CA GLY A 254 7.29 -3.63 13.57
C GLY A 254 8.02 -4.37 14.69
N ASP A 255 8.88 -5.32 14.34
CA ASP A 255 9.65 -6.18 15.25
C ASP A 255 10.91 -5.51 15.81
N ARG A 256 11.39 -4.43 15.17
CA ARG A 256 12.53 -3.66 15.66
C ARG A 256 12.20 -3.01 17.02
N ARG A 257 13.22 -2.91 17.88
CA ARG A 257 13.15 -2.19 19.17
C ARG A 257 13.20 -0.67 18.99
N LEU A 258 12.35 -0.15 18.12
CA LEU A 258 12.18 1.28 17.87
C LEU A 258 11.03 1.84 18.70
N SER A 259 11.11 3.13 19.01
CA SER A 259 9.97 3.84 19.59
C SER A 259 8.81 3.87 18.60
N ARG A 260 7.57 3.95 19.09
CA ARG A 260 6.38 4.02 18.22
C ARG A 260 6.46 5.19 17.22
N THR A 261 7.05 6.30 17.63
CA THR A 261 7.23 7.51 16.80
C THR A 261 8.31 7.37 15.74
N ALA A 262 9.33 6.52 15.96
CA ALA A 262 10.41 6.31 15.00
C ALA A 262 10.10 5.27 13.90
N ARG A 263 9.17 4.35 14.15
CA ARG A 263 8.87 3.25 13.19
C ARG A 263 8.31 3.72 11.85
N LEU A 264 7.40 4.69 11.84
CA LEU A 264 6.78 5.17 10.60
C LEU A 264 7.79 5.92 9.70
N PRO A 265 8.61 6.87 10.22
CA PRO A 265 9.69 7.47 9.43
C PRO A 265 10.67 6.45 8.85
N GLU A 266 11.10 5.46 9.64
CA GLU A 266 12.01 4.40 9.19
C GLU A 266 11.40 3.60 8.03
N PHE A 267 10.17 3.14 8.20
CA PHE A 267 9.43 2.45 7.14
C PHE A 267 9.33 3.30 5.88
N LYS A 268 9.05 4.61 6.01
CA LYS A 268 8.95 5.52 4.87
C LYS A 268 10.26 5.61 4.08
N LEU A 269 11.40 5.71 4.79
CA LEU A 269 12.72 5.80 4.15
C LEU A 269 13.06 4.51 3.39
N GLU A 270 12.91 3.36 4.05
CA GLU A 270 13.20 2.06 3.42
C GLU A 270 12.22 1.73 2.30
N ALA A 271 10.93 2.03 2.46
CA ALA A 271 9.92 1.84 1.41
C ALA A 271 10.24 2.71 0.18
N PHE A 272 10.70 3.95 0.38
CA PHE A 272 11.12 4.83 -0.71
C PHE A 272 12.38 4.32 -1.41
N ALA A 273 13.37 3.84 -0.65
CA ALA A 273 14.57 3.22 -1.21
C ALA A 273 14.21 1.98 -2.05
N ALA A 274 13.36 1.10 -1.52
CA ALA A 274 12.86 -0.08 -2.25
C ALA A 274 12.13 0.32 -3.54
N PHE A 275 11.30 1.37 -3.48
CA PHE A 275 10.61 1.88 -4.66
C PHE A 275 11.58 2.39 -5.74
N ARG A 276 12.62 3.14 -5.35
CA ARG A 276 13.66 3.60 -6.29
C ARG A 276 14.39 2.42 -6.94
N LEU A 277 14.70 1.38 -6.16
CA LEU A 277 15.32 0.16 -6.69
C LEU A 277 14.40 -0.56 -7.68
N MET A 278 13.10 -0.64 -7.40
CA MET A 278 12.10 -1.21 -8.31
C MET A 278 12.03 -0.41 -9.62
N MET A 279 12.01 0.92 -9.57
CA MET A 279 11.97 1.75 -10.77
C MET A 279 13.26 1.63 -11.60
N ALA A 280 14.41 1.58 -10.95
CA ALA A 280 15.68 1.33 -11.64
C ALA A 280 15.74 -0.08 -12.26
N GLN A 281 15.13 -1.08 -11.59
CA GLN A 281 14.99 -2.42 -12.15
C GLN A 281 14.07 -2.42 -13.38
N PHE A 282 12.95 -1.68 -13.32
CA PHE A 282 12.06 -1.48 -14.46
C PHE A 282 12.83 -0.92 -15.66
N ASP A 283 13.59 0.16 -15.47
CA ASP A 283 14.32 0.81 -16.58
C ASP A 283 15.39 -0.12 -17.18
N ARG A 284 16.10 -0.91 -16.33
CA ARG A 284 17.03 -1.95 -16.78
C ARG A 284 16.35 -3.04 -17.59
N ASP A 285 15.29 -3.66 -17.04
CA ASP A 285 14.61 -4.77 -17.69
C ASP A 285 13.95 -4.32 -18.99
N ALA A 286 13.25 -3.18 -18.96
CA ALA A 286 12.62 -2.59 -20.13
C ALA A 286 13.64 -2.37 -21.25
N SER A 287 14.82 -1.82 -20.92
CA SER A 287 15.90 -1.60 -21.87
C SER A 287 16.48 -2.92 -22.38
N ALA A 288 16.82 -3.86 -21.49
CA ALA A 288 17.43 -5.12 -21.87
C ALA A 288 16.52 -5.94 -22.80
N TYR A 289 15.24 -6.07 -22.45
CA TYR A 289 14.28 -6.78 -23.30
C TYR A 289 14.05 -6.07 -24.62
N MET A 290 13.86 -4.74 -24.61
CA MET A 290 13.68 -3.96 -25.84
C MET A 290 14.87 -4.09 -26.80
N MET A 291 16.10 -4.04 -26.29
CA MET A 291 17.31 -4.14 -27.10
C MET A 291 17.49 -5.54 -27.72
N ARG A 292 17.04 -6.58 -26.99
CA ARG A 292 17.09 -7.99 -27.40
C ARG A 292 15.97 -8.42 -28.35
N VAL A 293 14.82 -7.73 -28.37
CA VAL A 293 13.68 -8.09 -29.24
C VAL A 293 14.15 -8.21 -30.69
N GLY A 294 14.22 -9.43 -31.19
CA GLY A 294 14.63 -9.76 -32.56
C GLY A 294 13.45 -9.74 -33.52
N ILE A 295 13.74 -9.47 -34.79
CA ILE A 295 12.77 -9.72 -35.87
C ILE A 295 12.94 -11.18 -36.24
N GLU A 296 11.98 -12.04 -35.90
CA GLU A 296 11.82 -13.26 -36.68
C GLU A 296 11.32 -12.82 -38.06
N GLN A 297 12.23 -12.81 -39.04
CA GLN A 297 11.80 -12.76 -40.42
C GLN A 297 11.07 -14.07 -40.67
N THR A 298 9.74 -14.06 -40.62
CA THR A 298 8.94 -15.10 -41.24
C THR A 298 9.34 -15.10 -42.71
N ALA A 299 10.26 -15.98 -43.09
CA ALA A 299 10.58 -16.23 -44.48
C ALA A 299 9.25 -16.56 -45.16
N ALA A 300 8.83 -15.69 -46.09
CA ALA A 300 7.67 -15.93 -46.91
C ALA A 300 7.81 -17.33 -47.50
N GLN A 301 6.91 -18.24 -47.11
CA GLN A 301 6.87 -19.56 -47.72
C GLN A 301 6.76 -19.35 -49.23
N PRO A 302 7.64 -19.95 -50.05
CA PRO A 302 7.53 -19.80 -51.48
C PRO A 302 6.16 -20.32 -51.88
N THR A 303 5.33 -19.42 -52.40
CA THR A 303 4.06 -19.75 -53.02
C THR A 303 4.34 -20.88 -53.99
N GLN A 304 3.89 -22.09 -53.68
CA GLN A 304 3.90 -23.19 -54.63
C GLN A 304 3.04 -22.72 -55.79
N THR A 305 3.70 -22.24 -56.85
CA THR A 305 3.14 -22.20 -58.18
C THR A 305 2.73 -23.63 -58.49
N ALA A 306 1.42 -23.89 -58.39
CA ALA A 306 0.81 -25.09 -58.89
C ALA A 306 1.04 -25.14 -60.40
N ALA A 307 2.12 -25.82 -60.79
CA ALA A 307 2.36 -26.24 -62.15
C ALA A 307 1.50 -27.48 -62.41
N SER A 308 0.52 -27.31 -63.31
CA SER A 308 -0.01 -28.27 -64.28
C SER A 308 -0.56 -29.63 -63.82
N GLY A 309 -1.79 -29.89 -64.27
CA GLY A 309 -2.40 -31.21 -64.41
C GLY A 309 -3.75 -31.08 -65.10
#